data_AF-A0AA39C2S7-F1
#
_entry.id   AF-A0AA39C2S7-F1
#
_cell.length_a   1.000
_cell.length_b   1.000
_cell.length_c   1.000
_cell.angle_alpha   90.00
_cell.angle_beta   90.00
_cell.angle_gamma   90.00
#
_symmetry.space_group_name_H-M   'P 1'
#
loop_
_entity.id
_entity.type
_entity.pdbx_description
1 polymer ?
#
loop_
_entity_poly.entity_id
_entity_poly.type
_entity_poly.pdbx_seq_one_letter_code
_entity_poly.pdbx_strand_id
1 'polypeptide(L)'
;NLNSNALRVRLSKENVNKDEEIKMLKRQNQQYRLQIASHHQHQQKQQQQHQQQLHQLRPHQQQQQQQQQQQQQQQQQQQQQQQHEQQDRYNPYYYLEHDTFHLGDDIYISSAESRKAFDAINPSKFIKIMSHAIWGVDTISKLVVRKQRNTRDREVLDSRKVELLTIHYRHFLKQRNYSRGVVDLQLAAMHKYLDRAIQSAKKTVLRIGHN
;
A
#
# COMPACT_ATOMS: atom_id res chain seq x y z
N ASN A 1 81.44 -51.68 -13.00
CA ASN A 1 81.05 -50.92 -14.22
C ASN A 1 79.89 -51.53 -15.05
N LEU A 2 79.21 -52.60 -14.63
CA LEU A 2 78.06 -53.15 -15.39
C LEU A 2 76.68 -52.57 -15.03
N ASN A 3 76.56 -51.80 -13.93
CA ASN A 3 75.27 -51.32 -13.42
C ASN A 3 74.78 -49.99 -14.02
N SER A 4 75.64 -49.24 -14.71
CA SER A 4 75.30 -47.92 -15.29
C SER A 4 74.51 -48.03 -16.60
N ASN A 5 74.80 -49.03 -17.43
CA ASN A 5 74.12 -49.22 -18.72
C ASN A 5 72.68 -49.70 -18.57
N ALA A 6 72.38 -50.54 -17.55
CA ALA A 6 71.03 -51.01 -17.29
C ALA A 6 70.08 -49.88 -16.84
N LEU A 7 70.59 -48.93 -16.04
CA LEU A 7 69.86 -47.74 -15.61
C LEU A 7 69.57 -46.79 -16.78
N ARG A 8 70.55 -46.59 -17.68
CA ARG A 8 70.39 -45.73 -18.86
C ARG A 8 69.35 -46.27 -19.86
N VAL A 9 69.31 -47.60 -20.04
CA VAL A 9 68.32 -48.26 -20.92
C VAL A 9 66.91 -48.26 -20.31
N ARG A 10 66.78 -48.34 -18.97
CA ARG A 10 65.47 -48.19 -18.31
C ARG A 10 64.94 -46.76 -18.41
N LEU A 11 65.79 -45.75 -18.18
CA LEU A 11 65.42 -44.34 -18.31
C LEU A 11 65.06 -43.96 -19.75
N SER A 12 65.74 -44.52 -20.76
CA SER A 12 65.40 -44.26 -22.16
C SER A 12 64.05 -44.88 -22.56
N LYS A 13 63.74 -46.10 -22.09
CA LYS A 13 62.43 -46.73 -22.31
C LYS A 13 61.29 -46.00 -21.59
N GLU A 14 61.56 -45.49 -20.38
CA GLU A 14 60.56 -44.73 -19.61
C GLU A 14 60.26 -43.37 -20.27
N ASN A 15 61.27 -42.71 -20.85
CA ASN A 15 61.08 -41.46 -21.59
C ASN A 15 60.29 -41.65 -22.89
N VAL A 16 60.53 -42.74 -23.63
CA VAL A 16 59.77 -43.04 -24.86
C VAL A 16 58.29 -43.31 -24.54
N ASN A 17 57.99 -44.00 -23.44
CA ASN A 17 56.62 -44.21 -23.01
C ASN A 17 55.92 -42.91 -22.62
N LYS A 18 56.62 -42.00 -21.92
CA LYS A 18 56.08 -40.67 -21.57
C LYS A 18 55.81 -39.82 -22.81
N ASP A 19 56.66 -39.88 -23.83
CA ASP A 19 56.45 -39.15 -25.08
C ASP A 19 55.24 -39.65 -25.87
N GLU A 20 55.02 -40.97 -25.93
CA GLU A 20 53.82 -41.54 -26.56
C GLU A 20 52.54 -41.23 -25.77
N GLU A 21 52.61 -41.23 -24.43
CA GLU A 21 51.50 -40.80 -23.57
C GLU A 21 51.16 -39.32 -23.79
N ILE A 22 52.16 -38.44 -23.87
CA ILE A 22 51.96 -37.01 -24.16
C ILE A 22 51.34 -36.81 -25.54
N LYS A 23 51.78 -37.55 -26.56
CA LYS A 23 51.18 -37.48 -27.91
C LYS A 23 49.73 -37.94 -27.89
N MET A 24 49.40 -39.01 -27.16
CA MET A 24 48.04 -39.52 -27.02
C MET A 24 47.15 -38.48 -26.33
N LEU A 25 47.60 -37.90 -25.21
CA LEU A 25 46.88 -36.86 -24.48
C LEU A 25 46.67 -35.59 -25.32
N LYS A 26 47.65 -35.20 -26.14
CA LYS A 26 47.51 -34.08 -27.09
C LYS A 26 46.44 -34.36 -28.14
N ARG A 27 46.41 -35.56 -28.72
CA ARG A 27 45.36 -35.96 -29.68
C ARG A 27 43.98 -35.99 -29.03
N GLN A 28 43.88 -36.52 -27.81
CA GLN A 28 42.61 -36.56 -27.07
C GLN A 28 42.10 -35.15 -26.74
N ASN A 29 42.99 -34.25 -26.29
CA ASN A 29 42.62 -32.84 -26.06
C ASN A 29 42.19 -32.14 -27.33
N GLN A 30 42.85 -32.40 -28.47
CA GLN A 30 42.45 -31.83 -29.76
C GLN A 30 41.05 -32.30 -30.17
N GLN A 31 40.76 -33.59 -30.03
CA GLN A 31 39.43 -34.16 -30.31
C GLN A 31 38.37 -33.54 -29.39
N TYR A 32 38.66 -33.38 -28.10
CA TYR A 32 37.75 -32.76 -27.15
C TYR A 32 37.43 -31.30 -27.51
N ARG A 33 38.45 -30.52 -27.91
CA ARG A 33 38.25 -29.13 -28.38
C ARG A 33 37.35 -29.06 -29.62
N LEU A 34 37.51 -29.99 -30.56
CA LEU A 34 36.67 -30.05 -31.77
C LEU A 34 35.21 -30.39 -31.44
N GLN A 35 34.99 -31.33 -30.51
CA GLN A 35 33.64 -31.67 -30.04
C GLN A 35 32.95 -30.48 -29.37
N ILE A 36 33.66 -29.74 -28.51
CA ILE A 36 33.13 -28.52 -27.88
C ILE A 36 32.78 -27.48 -28.94
N ALA A 37 33.68 -27.22 -29.90
CA ALA A 37 33.43 -26.24 -30.96
C ALA A 37 32.20 -26.60 -31.80
N SER A 38 32.03 -27.87 -32.15
CA SER A 38 30.86 -28.37 -32.88
C SER A 38 29.57 -28.19 -32.08
N HIS A 39 29.59 -28.52 -30.79
CA HIS A 39 28.43 -28.35 -29.90
C HIS A 39 28.03 -26.88 -29.77
N HIS A 40 29.02 -25.98 -29.59
CA HIS A 40 28.77 -24.55 -29.47
C HIS A 40 28.19 -23.96 -30.77
N GLN A 41 28.70 -24.39 -31.93
CA GLN A 41 28.17 -23.96 -33.22
C GLN A 41 26.72 -24.41 -33.42
N HIS A 42 26.37 -25.63 -32.99
CA HIS A 42 24.99 -26.12 -33.07
C HIS A 42 24.05 -25.34 -32.13
N GLN A 43 24.50 -25.06 -30.91
CA GLN A 43 23.73 -24.29 -29.93
C GLN A 43 23.49 -22.85 -30.41
N GLN A 44 24.48 -22.22 -31.04
CA GLN A 44 24.33 -20.87 -31.58
C GLN A 44 23.31 -20.81 -32.74
N LYS A 45 23.26 -21.84 -33.59
CA LYS A 45 22.24 -21.95 -34.65
C LYS A 45 20.83 -22.12 -34.09
N GLN A 46 20.66 -22.92 -33.03
CA GLN A 46 19.35 -23.06 -32.38
C GLN A 46 18.87 -21.74 -31.75
N GLN A 47 19.77 -20.98 -31.10
CA GLN A 47 19.41 -19.67 -30.56
C GLN A 47 19.00 -18.66 -31.63
N GLN A 48 19.67 -18.64 -32.79
CA GLN A 48 19.29 -17.75 -33.90
C GLN A 48 17.91 -18.11 -34.49
N GLN A 49 17.59 -19.40 -34.65
CA GLN A 49 16.26 -19.81 -35.12
C GLN A 49 15.15 -19.43 -34.12
N HIS A 50 15.42 -19.54 -32.81
CA HIS A 50 14.44 -19.15 -31.79
C HIS A 50 14.18 -17.63 -31.78
N GLN A 51 15.21 -16.80 -31.98
CA GLN A 51 15.05 -15.34 -32.09
C GLN A 51 14.26 -14.91 -33.35
N GLN A 52 14.39 -15.64 -34.46
CA GLN A 52 13.60 -15.34 -35.67
C GLN A 52 12.12 -15.70 -35.51
N GLN A 53 11.79 -16.81 -34.83
CA GLN A 53 10.39 -17.11 -34.50
C GLN A 53 9.77 -16.07 -33.54
N LEU A 54 10.53 -15.61 -32.55
CA LEU A 54 10.07 -14.56 -31.62
C LEU A 54 9.81 -13.22 -32.32
N HIS A 55 10.57 -12.86 -33.36
CA HIS A 55 10.34 -11.63 -34.11
C HIS A 55 9.06 -11.66 -34.96
N GLN A 56 8.62 -12.83 -35.44
CA GLN A 56 7.36 -12.94 -36.19
C GLN A 56 6.11 -12.83 -35.31
N LEU A 57 6.19 -13.18 -34.02
CA LEU A 57 5.07 -13.11 -33.08
C LEU A 57 4.90 -11.71 -32.44
N ARG A 58 5.94 -10.88 -32.44
CA ARG A 58 5.95 -9.56 -31.79
C ARG A 58 4.90 -8.56 -32.34
N PRO A 59 4.66 -8.42 -33.66
CA PRO A 59 3.72 -7.43 -34.16
C PRO A 59 2.25 -7.74 -33.81
N HIS A 60 1.88 -9.02 -33.62
CA HIS A 60 0.51 -9.38 -33.23
C HIS A 60 0.22 -9.08 -31.75
N GLN A 61 1.20 -9.21 -30.86
CA GLN A 61 0.99 -8.94 -29.44
C GLN A 61 0.93 -7.43 -29.14
N GLN A 62 1.68 -6.63 -29.90
CA GLN A 62 1.72 -5.17 -29.70
C GLN A 62 0.42 -4.48 -30.11
N GLN A 63 -0.27 -5.00 -31.13
CA GLN A 63 -1.57 -4.47 -31.55
C GLN A 63 -2.69 -4.81 -30.55
N GLN A 64 -2.63 -5.98 -29.90
CA GLN A 64 -3.62 -6.37 -28.89
C GLN A 64 -3.45 -5.59 -27.57
N GLN A 65 -2.21 -5.25 -27.19
CA GLN A 65 -1.94 -4.47 -25.98
C GLN A 65 -2.35 -3.01 -26.12
N GLN A 66 -2.27 -2.43 -27.32
CA GLN A 66 -2.72 -1.06 -27.57
C GLN A 66 -4.24 -0.92 -27.51
N GLN A 67 -4.99 -1.93 -27.94
CA GLN A 67 -6.46 -1.94 -27.82
C GLN A 67 -6.91 -2.06 -26.35
N GLN A 68 -6.19 -2.82 -25.53
CA GLN A 68 -6.54 -2.97 -24.12
C GLN A 68 -6.23 -1.71 -23.29
N GLN A 69 -5.18 -0.96 -23.66
CA GLN A 69 -4.83 0.28 -22.97
C GLN A 69 -5.83 1.42 -23.26
N GLN A 70 -6.43 1.45 -24.45
CA GLN A 70 -7.48 2.44 -24.76
C GLN A 70 -8.78 2.19 -23.98
N GLN A 71 -9.15 0.94 -23.71
CA GLN A 71 -10.32 0.63 -22.88
C GLN A 71 -10.10 0.98 -21.41
N GLN A 72 -8.88 0.83 -20.88
CA GLN A 72 -8.59 1.18 -19.49
C GLN A 72 -8.61 2.70 -19.24
N GLN A 73 -8.23 3.51 -20.23
CA GLN A 73 -8.23 4.97 -20.08
C GLN A 73 -9.66 5.55 -20.05
N GLN A 74 -10.62 4.95 -20.74
CA GLN A 74 -12.03 5.36 -20.64
C GLN A 74 -12.67 5.01 -19.29
N GLN A 75 -12.28 3.89 -18.65
CA GLN A 75 -12.81 3.57 -17.32
C GLN A 75 -12.24 4.47 -16.21
N GLN A 76 -11.00 4.94 -16.33
CA GLN A 76 -10.44 5.86 -15.32
C GLN A 76 -11.06 7.26 -15.37
N GLN A 77 -11.49 7.74 -16.55
CA GLN A 77 -12.15 9.05 -16.64
C GLN A 77 -13.56 9.05 -16.01
N GLN A 78 -14.30 7.94 -16.07
CA GLN A 78 -15.60 7.85 -15.38
C GLN A 78 -15.46 7.76 -13.85
N GLN A 79 -14.39 7.17 -13.31
CA GLN A 79 -14.19 7.18 -11.85
C GLN A 79 -13.73 8.53 -11.30
N GLN A 80 -13.01 9.35 -12.09
CA GLN A 80 -12.66 10.70 -11.63
C GLN A 80 -13.84 11.67 -11.65
N GLN A 81 -14.78 11.54 -12.58
CA GLN A 81 -15.99 12.38 -12.55
C GLN A 81 -16.90 12.08 -11.36
N GLN A 82 -17.04 10.80 -10.94
CA GLN A 82 -17.81 10.50 -9.72
C GLN A 82 -17.13 10.98 -8.43
N GLN A 83 -15.79 11.11 -8.40
CA GLN A 83 -15.10 11.72 -7.25
C GLN A 83 -15.18 13.25 -7.25
N HIS A 84 -15.19 13.92 -8.40
CA HIS A 84 -15.36 15.37 -8.46
C HIS A 84 -16.81 15.81 -8.21
N GLU A 85 -17.83 15.06 -8.65
CA GLU A 85 -19.22 15.41 -8.34
C GLU A 85 -19.57 15.30 -6.85
N GLN A 86 -18.84 14.50 -6.06
CA GLN A 86 -18.99 14.53 -4.59
C GLN A 86 -18.18 15.66 -3.93
N GLN A 87 -17.15 16.19 -4.60
CA GLN A 87 -16.31 17.24 -4.04
C GLN A 87 -16.89 18.65 -4.29
N ASP A 88 -17.60 18.85 -5.39
CA ASP A 88 -18.26 20.14 -5.73
C ASP A 88 -19.66 20.31 -5.10
N ARG A 89 -20.24 19.25 -4.52
CA ARG A 89 -21.47 19.36 -3.71
C ARG A 89 -21.23 19.85 -2.27
N TYR A 90 -19.98 20.03 -1.86
CA TYR A 90 -19.62 20.64 -0.57
C TYR A 90 -19.34 22.13 -0.76
N ASN A 91 -20.42 22.89 -0.88
CA ASN A 91 -20.38 24.35 -0.98
C ASN A 91 -19.76 24.94 0.30
N PRO A 92 -18.58 25.59 0.27
CA PRO A 92 -17.86 26.01 1.48
C PRO A 92 -18.49 27.18 2.26
N TYR A 93 -19.64 27.71 1.83
CA TYR A 93 -20.14 29.02 2.29
C TYR A 93 -21.65 29.11 2.63
N TYR A 94 -22.33 28.03 3.02
CA TYR A 94 -23.68 28.14 3.62
C TYR A 94 -23.64 28.48 5.13
N TYR A 95 -22.94 29.56 5.49
CA TYR A 95 -22.82 30.01 6.91
C TYR A 95 -23.73 31.17 7.29
N LEU A 96 -24.63 31.63 6.41
CA LEU A 96 -25.15 33.00 6.52
C LEU A 96 -26.58 33.18 7.04
N GLU A 97 -27.44 32.15 7.15
CA GLU A 97 -28.84 32.40 7.60
C GLU A 97 -29.44 31.37 8.57
N HIS A 98 -28.77 30.25 8.85
CA HIS A 98 -29.33 29.21 9.73
C HIS A 98 -28.44 28.95 10.94
N ASP A 99 -29.06 28.96 12.14
CA ASP A 99 -28.43 28.59 13.42
C ASP A 99 -27.99 27.11 13.49
N THR A 100 -28.26 26.36 12.42
CA THR A 100 -27.92 24.95 12.28
C THR A 100 -27.00 24.68 11.09
N PHE A 101 -26.10 23.73 11.29
CA PHE A 101 -25.17 23.19 10.32
C PHE A 101 -25.56 21.75 10.00
N HIS A 102 -25.87 21.48 8.73
CA HIS A 102 -26.25 20.16 8.26
C HIS A 102 -25.01 19.28 8.10
N LEU A 103 -24.93 18.19 8.87
CA LEU A 103 -23.84 17.23 8.78
C LEU A 103 -24.04 16.22 7.63
N GLY A 104 -25.28 16.05 7.17
CA GLY A 104 -25.75 14.96 6.32
C GLY A 104 -26.85 14.17 7.03
N ASP A 105 -27.60 13.36 6.28
CA ASP A 105 -28.49 12.35 6.85
C ASP A 105 -29.57 12.88 7.82
N ASP A 106 -30.08 14.10 7.55
CA ASP A 106 -31.03 14.83 8.41
C ASP A 106 -30.48 15.11 9.83
N ILE A 107 -29.16 15.05 10.01
CA ILE A 107 -28.50 15.38 11.25
C ILE A 107 -28.01 16.82 11.18
N TYR A 108 -28.49 17.62 12.12
CA TYR A 108 -28.16 19.03 12.26
C TYR A 108 -27.49 19.27 13.61
N ILE A 109 -26.48 20.14 13.63
CA ILE A 109 -25.84 20.64 14.85
C ILE A 109 -25.88 22.17 14.87
N SER A 110 -25.60 22.80 16.00
CA SER A 110 -25.48 24.27 16.02
C SER A 110 -24.32 24.75 15.14
N SER A 111 -24.58 25.77 14.32
CA SER A 111 -23.57 26.44 13.50
C SER A 111 -22.40 26.99 14.33
N ALA A 112 -22.67 27.45 15.56
CA ALA A 112 -21.65 27.94 16.48
C ALA A 112 -20.70 26.83 16.94
N GLU A 113 -21.22 25.64 17.27
CA GLU A 113 -20.39 24.50 17.69
C GLU A 113 -19.62 23.90 16.51
N SER A 114 -20.20 23.87 15.30
CA SER A 114 -19.49 23.49 14.08
C SER A 114 -18.28 24.41 13.83
N ARG A 115 -18.48 25.73 13.85
CA ARG A 115 -17.40 26.72 13.68
C ARG A 115 -16.30 26.55 14.72
N LYS A 116 -16.68 26.46 15.99
CA LYS A 116 -15.76 26.22 17.12
C LYS A 116 -14.97 24.92 16.97
N ALA A 117 -15.55 23.89 16.35
CA ALA A 117 -14.84 22.65 16.05
C ALA A 117 -13.78 22.88 14.96
N PHE A 118 -14.13 23.48 13.83
CA PHE A 118 -13.20 23.74 12.72
C PHE A 118 -12.07 24.72 13.11
N ASP A 119 -12.35 25.65 14.02
CA ASP A 119 -11.35 26.55 14.61
C ASP A 119 -10.40 25.84 15.59
N ALA A 120 -10.69 24.61 16.01
CA ALA A 120 -9.85 23.87 16.94
C ALA A 120 -8.45 23.61 16.35
N ILE A 121 -7.41 23.92 17.13
CA ILE A 121 -6.01 23.70 16.72
C ILE A 121 -5.68 22.21 16.69
N ASN A 122 -6.17 21.44 17.66
CA ASN A 122 -5.79 20.04 17.83
C ASN A 122 -6.92 19.07 17.42
N PRO A 123 -6.58 17.92 16.81
CA PRO A 123 -7.58 16.97 16.30
C PRO A 123 -8.48 16.37 17.38
N SER A 124 -7.95 16.12 18.59
CA SER A 124 -8.75 15.59 19.70
C SER A 124 -9.83 16.56 20.19
N LYS A 125 -9.59 17.87 20.12
CA LYS A 125 -10.55 18.92 20.49
C LYS A 125 -11.64 19.05 19.43
N PHE A 126 -11.29 18.97 18.14
CA PHE A 126 -12.29 18.86 17.06
C PHE A 126 -13.27 17.71 17.33
N ILE A 127 -12.75 16.49 17.53
CA ILE A 127 -13.58 15.31 17.80
C ILE A 127 -14.46 15.52 19.03
N LYS A 128 -13.91 16.07 20.12
CA LYS A 128 -14.68 16.33 21.33
C LYS A 128 -15.85 17.27 21.09
N ILE A 129 -15.61 18.42 20.44
CA ILE A 129 -16.65 19.44 20.19
C ILE A 129 -17.74 18.87 19.29
N MET A 130 -17.35 18.28 18.15
CA MET A 130 -18.30 17.69 17.20
C MET A 130 -19.10 16.56 17.85
N SER A 131 -18.47 15.72 18.67
CA SER A 131 -19.18 14.63 19.34
C SER A 131 -20.18 15.16 20.39
N HIS A 132 -19.85 16.23 21.10
CA HIS A 132 -20.81 16.85 22.01
C HIS A 132 -21.98 17.47 21.26
N ALA A 133 -21.73 18.06 20.09
CA ALA A 133 -22.75 18.65 19.23
C ALA A 133 -23.69 17.60 18.59
N ILE A 134 -23.15 16.47 18.09
CA ILE A 134 -23.92 15.44 17.37
C ILE A 134 -24.85 14.62 18.28
N TRP A 135 -24.38 14.27 19.48
CA TRP A 135 -25.11 13.39 20.39
C TRP A 135 -25.74 14.14 21.57
N GLY A 136 -25.24 15.31 21.91
CA GLY A 136 -25.53 15.96 23.19
C GLY A 136 -24.69 15.36 24.32
N VAL A 137 -24.39 16.19 25.33
CA VAL A 137 -23.52 15.83 26.45
C VAL A 137 -24.12 14.70 27.29
N ASP A 138 -25.42 14.76 27.58
CA ASP A 138 -26.11 13.75 28.39
C ASP A 138 -26.14 12.39 27.71
N THR A 139 -26.54 12.34 26.43
CA THR A 139 -26.63 11.10 25.65
C THR A 139 -25.26 10.45 25.51
N ILE A 140 -24.25 11.20 25.02
CA ILE A 140 -22.93 10.62 24.74
C ILE A 140 -22.23 10.09 26.00
N SER A 141 -22.53 10.64 27.18
CA SER A 141 -21.99 10.15 28.45
C SER A 141 -22.39 8.70 28.77
N LYS A 142 -23.54 8.25 28.25
CA LYS A 142 -24.09 6.90 28.46
C LYS A 142 -23.59 5.89 27.43
N LEU A 143 -23.11 6.36 26.27
CA LEU A 143 -22.65 5.54 25.16
C LEU A 143 -21.22 4.98 25.36
N VAL A 144 -20.83 4.06 24.48
CA VAL A 144 -19.48 3.52 24.34
C VAL A 144 -19.06 3.40 22.87
N VAL A 145 -17.76 3.52 22.59
CA VAL A 145 -17.23 3.32 21.23
C VAL A 145 -17.32 1.85 20.80
N ARG A 146 -17.06 0.93 21.74
CA ARG A 146 -17.12 -0.53 21.52
C ARG A 146 -17.60 -1.23 22.79
N LYS A 147 -18.33 -2.34 22.62
CA LYS A 147 -18.69 -3.20 23.75
C LYS A 147 -17.46 -3.91 24.29
N GLN A 148 -17.31 -3.90 25.61
CA GLN A 148 -16.30 -4.64 26.35
C GLN A 148 -17.00 -5.39 27.49
N ARG A 149 -16.28 -6.32 28.15
CA ARG A 149 -16.82 -7.10 29.27
C ARG A 149 -17.49 -6.22 30.35
N ASN A 150 -16.90 -5.06 30.65
CA ASN A 150 -17.37 -4.13 31.68
C ASN A 150 -18.38 -3.09 31.18
N THR A 151 -18.73 -3.12 29.89
CA THR A 151 -19.64 -2.15 29.26
C THR A 151 -20.73 -2.82 28.43
N ARG A 152 -21.05 -4.09 28.73
CA ARG A 152 -21.99 -4.92 27.96
C ARG A 152 -23.38 -4.30 27.87
N ASP A 153 -23.82 -3.67 28.95
CA ASP A 153 -25.15 -3.07 29.09
C ASP A 153 -25.23 -1.65 28.53
N ARG A 154 -24.11 -1.10 28.05
CA ARG A 154 -24.05 0.26 27.49
C ARG A 154 -24.31 0.20 25.99
N GLU A 155 -25.02 1.20 25.49
CA GLU A 155 -25.30 1.37 24.07
C GLU A 155 -24.04 1.81 23.32
N VAL A 156 -23.87 1.29 22.10
CA VAL A 156 -22.75 1.64 21.23
C VAL A 156 -23.11 2.92 20.47
N LEU A 157 -22.11 3.73 20.14
CA LEU A 157 -22.30 4.86 19.21
C LEU A 157 -22.93 4.37 17.90
N ASP A 158 -23.93 5.12 17.42
CA ASP A 158 -24.54 4.91 16.11
C ASP A 158 -23.46 5.01 15.01
N SER A 159 -23.31 3.94 14.22
CA SER A 159 -22.31 3.85 13.17
C SER A 159 -22.48 4.92 12.09
N ARG A 160 -23.71 5.31 11.78
CA ARG A 160 -24.03 6.36 10.80
C ARG A 160 -23.47 7.72 11.25
N LYS A 161 -23.72 8.07 12.52
CA LYS A 161 -23.18 9.30 13.12
C LYS A 161 -21.67 9.28 13.24
N VAL A 162 -21.08 8.12 13.53
CA VAL A 162 -19.61 7.95 13.55
C VAL A 162 -19.01 8.16 12.16
N GLU A 163 -19.64 7.63 11.10
CA GLU A 163 -19.19 7.82 9.72
C GLU A 163 -19.23 9.29 9.30
N LEU A 164 -20.34 10.01 9.58
CA LEU A 164 -20.42 11.44 9.32
C LEU A 164 -19.33 12.21 10.07
N LEU A 165 -19.11 11.92 11.35
CA LEU A 165 -18.01 12.51 12.10
C LEU A 165 -16.65 12.22 11.44
N THR A 166 -16.42 11.00 10.93
CA THR A 166 -15.19 10.65 10.21
C THR A 166 -15.03 11.48 8.93
N ILE A 167 -16.10 11.67 8.15
CA ILE A 167 -16.08 12.49 6.92
C ILE A 167 -15.67 13.93 7.24
N HIS A 168 -16.34 14.56 8.21
CA HIS A 168 -16.04 15.94 8.63
C HIS A 168 -14.65 16.04 9.26
N TYR A 169 -14.20 15.02 9.97
CA TYR A 169 -12.84 14.97 10.54
C TYR A 169 -11.77 14.90 9.46
N ARG A 170 -11.98 14.11 8.39
CA ARG A 170 -11.09 14.11 7.22
C ARG A 170 -11.02 15.49 6.58
N HIS A 171 -12.17 16.17 6.45
CA HIS A 171 -12.22 17.52 5.92
C HIS A 171 -11.40 18.51 6.77
N PHE A 172 -11.58 18.47 8.10
CA PHE A 172 -10.79 19.25 9.04
C PHE A 172 -9.28 19.00 8.89
N LEU A 173 -8.85 17.74 8.81
CA LEU A 173 -7.42 17.40 8.64
C LEU A 173 -6.87 17.89 7.29
N LYS A 174 -7.67 17.81 6.22
CA LYS A 174 -7.31 18.32 4.89
C LYS A 174 -7.15 19.83 4.90
N GLN A 175 -8.09 20.58 5.49
CA GLN A 175 -8.01 22.04 5.61
C GLN A 175 -6.77 22.53 6.36
N ARG A 176 -6.26 21.71 7.31
CA ARG A 176 -5.06 22.01 8.10
C ARG A 176 -3.75 21.55 7.43
N ASN A 177 -3.81 21.07 6.18
CA ASN A 177 -2.64 20.62 5.41
C ASN A 177 -1.81 19.53 6.12
N TYR A 178 -2.45 18.63 6.86
CA TYR A 178 -1.75 17.47 7.41
C TYR A 178 -1.24 16.57 6.27
N SER A 179 -0.01 16.06 6.41
CA SER A 179 0.53 15.09 5.45
C SER A 179 -0.26 13.78 5.51
N ARG A 180 -0.28 13.03 4.41
CA ARG A 180 -1.05 11.78 4.28
C ARG A 180 -0.80 10.79 5.43
N GLY A 181 0.47 10.54 5.77
CA GLY A 181 0.82 9.63 6.87
C GLY A 181 0.33 10.12 8.23
N VAL A 182 0.27 11.44 8.45
CA VAL A 182 -0.30 11.99 9.68
C VAL A 182 -1.82 11.89 9.67
N VAL A 183 -2.48 12.11 8.52
CA VAL A 183 -3.93 11.90 8.39
C VAL A 183 -4.30 10.47 8.77
N ASP A 184 -3.60 9.46 8.23
CA ASP A 184 -3.85 8.05 8.54
C ASP A 184 -3.67 7.76 10.04
N LEU A 185 -2.62 8.30 10.66
CA LEU A 185 -2.38 8.17 12.10
C LEU A 185 -3.51 8.82 12.93
N GLN A 186 -3.99 9.99 12.53
CA GLN A 186 -5.08 10.71 13.22
C GLN A 186 -6.41 9.97 13.08
N LEU A 187 -6.71 9.43 11.90
CA LEU A 187 -7.90 8.60 11.68
C LEU A 187 -7.86 7.32 12.51
N ALA A 188 -6.71 6.64 12.57
CA ALA A 188 -6.52 5.47 13.44
C ALA A 188 -6.71 5.81 14.94
N ALA A 189 -6.39 7.04 15.35
CA ALA A 189 -6.58 7.53 16.71
C ALA A 189 -8.01 8.00 17.03
N MET A 190 -8.93 8.06 16.05
CA MET A 190 -10.27 8.64 16.22
C MET A 190 -11.07 7.97 17.34
N HIS A 191 -11.08 6.64 17.43
CA HIS A 191 -11.78 5.92 18.51
C HIS A 191 -11.27 6.29 19.90
N LYS A 192 -9.95 6.53 20.05
CA LYS A 192 -9.35 7.00 21.30
C LYS A 192 -9.80 8.42 21.64
N TYR A 193 -9.99 9.29 20.63
CA TYR A 193 -10.51 10.63 20.83
C TYR A 193 -12.00 10.62 21.20
N LEU A 194 -12.80 9.72 20.61
CA LEU A 194 -14.20 9.50 20.98
C LEU A 194 -14.34 9.02 22.42
N ASP A 195 -13.52 8.05 22.86
CA ASP A 195 -13.51 7.59 24.26
C ASP A 195 -13.23 8.76 25.21
N ARG A 196 -12.28 9.65 24.88
CA ARG A 196 -12.00 10.85 25.67
C ARG A 196 -13.17 11.84 25.69
N ALA A 197 -13.88 11.99 24.57
CA ALA A 197 -15.06 12.84 24.49
C ALA A 197 -16.20 12.32 25.39
N ILE A 198 -16.42 11.00 25.40
CA ILE A 198 -17.38 10.31 26.29
C ILE A 198 -17.01 10.53 27.77
N GLN A 199 -15.74 10.31 28.13
CA GLN A 199 -15.29 10.53 29.51
C GLN A 199 -15.42 11.99 29.93
N SER A 200 -15.12 12.92 29.02
CA SER A 200 -15.33 14.34 29.28
C SER A 200 -16.81 14.66 29.50
N ALA A 201 -17.73 14.03 28.76
CA ALA A 201 -19.16 14.25 28.93
C ALA A 201 -19.67 13.70 30.27
N LYS A 202 -19.26 12.49 30.66
CA LYS A 202 -19.55 11.91 31.98
C LYS A 202 -19.14 12.85 33.11
N LYS A 203 -17.94 13.41 33.04
CA LYS A 203 -17.45 14.36 34.04
C LYS A 203 -18.31 15.63 34.10
N THR A 204 -18.81 16.13 32.97
CA THR A 204 -19.71 17.29 32.93
C THR A 204 -21.05 16.97 33.58
N VAL A 205 -21.68 15.83 33.21
CA VAL A 205 -22.98 15.42 33.78
C VAL A 205 -22.89 15.25 35.30
N LEU A 206 -21.83 14.61 35.80
CA LEU A 206 -21.60 14.46 37.25
C LEU A 206 -21.49 15.81 37.97
N ARG A 207 -20.85 16.81 37.35
CA ARG A 207 -20.75 18.15 37.96
C ARG A 207 -22.08 18.89 38.01
N ILE A 208 -22.92 18.73 36.99
CA ILE A 208 -24.23 19.37 36.94
C ILE A 208 -25.17 18.76 37.97
N GLY A 209 -25.13 17.43 38.17
CA GLY A 209 -25.99 16.76 39.15
C GLY A 209 -25.64 16.99 40.63
N HIS A 210 -24.54 17.68 40.92
CA HIS A 210 -24.12 18.01 42.28
C HIS A 210 -24.38 19.49 42.67
N ASN A 211 -24.83 20.32 41.73
CA ASN A 211 -25.21 21.71 41.97
C ASN A 211 -26.73 21.85 41.99
#